data_AF-A0A7T8K7N6-F1
#
_entry.id   AF-A0A7T8K7N6-F1
#
_cell.length_a   1.000
_cell.length_b   1.000
_cell.length_c   1.000
_cell.angle_alpha   90.00
_cell.angle_beta   90.00
_cell.angle_gamma   90.00
#
_symmetry.space_group_name_H-M   'P 1'
#
loop_
_entity.id
_entity.type
_entity.pdbx_description
1 polymer ?
#
loop_
_entity_poly.entity_id
_entity_poly.type
_entity_poly.pdbx_seq_one_letter_code
_entity_poly.pdbx_strand_id
1 'polypeptide(L)'
;ITKSFASVSTAEAAIYILPGIKGEPIKEKYKSVYACNPDIAVLRSIESVISEGKEVIPKGMSPQTAAEYKFAPVTSVNVERSFSMYKTPLSDNRRRLTSENLTKFSVNHCFYR
;
A
#
# COMPACT_ATOMS: atom_id res chain seq x y z
N ILE A 1 2.73 -8.88 -0.01
CA ILE A 1 3.82 -8.00 -0.49
C ILE A 1 4.26 -8.27 -1.94
N THR A 2 4.64 -9.49 -2.32
CA THR A 2 5.25 -9.84 -3.63
C THR A 2 4.39 -9.44 -4.84
N LYS A 3 3.08 -9.76 -4.81
CA LYS A 3 2.13 -9.38 -5.87
C LYS A 3 2.03 -7.86 -6.06
N SER A 4 2.09 -7.11 -4.97
CA SER A 4 2.01 -5.65 -5.02
C SER A 4 3.28 -5.05 -5.60
N PHE A 5 4.46 -5.57 -5.25
CA PHE A 5 5.71 -5.14 -5.87
C PHE A 5 5.77 -5.47 -7.37
N ALA A 6 5.22 -6.61 -7.79
CA ALA A 6 5.06 -6.92 -9.21
C ALA A 6 4.21 -5.85 -9.93
N SER A 7 3.05 -5.45 -9.36
CA SER A 7 2.23 -4.40 -9.97
C SER A 7 2.93 -3.03 -10.03
N VAL A 8 3.71 -2.68 -9.01
CA VAL A 8 4.48 -1.42 -8.99
C VAL A 8 5.58 -1.47 -10.06
N SER A 9 6.27 -2.60 -10.21
CA SER A 9 7.31 -2.78 -11.23
C SER A 9 6.75 -2.70 -12.65
N THR A 10 5.57 -3.28 -12.89
CA THR A 10 4.89 -3.14 -14.19
C THR A 10 4.53 -1.68 -14.49
N ALA A 11 4.01 -0.95 -13.50
CA ALA A 11 3.68 0.47 -13.66
C ALA A 11 4.93 1.33 -13.90
N GLU A 12 6.02 1.06 -13.17
CA GLU A 12 7.30 1.72 -13.35
C GLU A 12 7.83 1.53 -14.78
N ALA A 13 7.83 0.29 -15.29
CA ALA A 13 8.25 0.00 -16.66
C ALA A 13 7.41 0.79 -17.69
N ALA A 14 6.09 0.85 -17.51
CA ALA A 14 5.21 1.61 -18.38
C ALA A 14 5.51 3.13 -18.36
N ILE A 15 5.80 3.69 -17.18
CA ILE A 15 6.15 5.11 -17.01
C ILE A 15 7.48 5.44 -17.72
N TYR A 16 8.49 4.57 -17.61
CA TYR A 16 9.79 4.82 -18.21
C TYR A 16 9.80 4.72 -19.75
N ILE A 17 8.87 3.97 -20.34
CA ILE A 17 8.69 3.87 -21.80
C ILE A 17 8.17 5.19 -22.40
N LEU A 18 7.49 6.04 -21.61
CA LEU A 18 6.86 7.27 -22.12
C LEU A 18 7.91 8.26 -22.68
N PRO A 19 7.84 8.61 -23.98
CA PRO A 19 8.76 9.57 -24.57
C PRO A 19 8.23 11.01 -24.49
N GLY A 20 9.16 11.96 -24.60
CA GLY A 20 8.86 13.37 -24.91
C GLY A 20 8.47 14.25 -23.72
N ILE A 21 8.14 15.51 -24.04
CA ILE A 21 7.91 16.62 -23.09
C ILE A 21 6.78 16.32 -22.10
N LYS A 22 5.79 15.51 -22.48
CA LYS A 22 4.68 15.11 -21.60
C LYS A 22 5.04 13.93 -20.69
N GLY A 23 6.02 13.10 -21.05
CA GLY A 23 6.48 11.95 -20.27
C GLY A 23 7.40 12.35 -19.11
N GLU A 24 8.25 13.37 -19.31
CA GLU A 24 9.20 13.81 -18.29
C GLU A 24 8.53 14.25 -16.96
N PRO A 25 7.47 15.07 -16.95
CA PRO A 25 6.77 15.43 -15.72
C PRO A 25 6.20 14.21 -14.97
N ILE A 26 5.78 13.17 -15.70
CA ILE A 26 5.23 11.95 -15.12
C ILE A 26 6.36 11.14 -14.45
N LYS A 27 7.52 11.02 -15.10
CA LYS A 27 8.71 10.36 -14.53
C LYS A 27 9.23 11.10 -13.30
N GLU A 28 9.28 12.43 -13.36
CA GLU A 28 9.65 13.27 -12.22
C GLU A 28 8.68 13.08 -11.05
N LYS A 29 7.38 13.08 -11.33
CA LYS A 29 6.37 12.82 -10.29
C LYS A 29 6.53 11.44 -9.68
N TYR A 30 6.77 10.41 -10.50
CA TYR A 30 7.05 9.06 -10.01
C TYR A 30 8.26 9.04 -9.08
N LYS A 31 9.40 9.61 -9.49
CA LYS A 31 10.62 9.70 -8.67
C LYS A 31 10.36 10.43 -7.34
N SER A 32 9.67 11.57 -7.39
CA SER A 32 9.33 12.36 -6.20
C SER A 32 8.47 11.55 -5.23
N VAL A 33 7.41 10.89 -5.71
CA VAL A 33 6.53 10.07 -4.87
C VAL A 33 7.29 8.86 -4.32
N TYR A 34 8.09 8.18 -5.14
CA TYR A 34 8.88 7.02 -4.71
C TYR A 34 9.88 7.40 -3.61
N ALA A 35 10.56 8.54 -3.74
CA ALA A 35 11.51 9.04 -2.74
C ALA A 35 10.84 9.41 -1.40
N CYS A 36 9.56 9.77 -1.39
CA CYS A 36 8.81 10.06 -0.17
C CYS A 36 8.46 8.81 0.67
N ASN A 37 8.81 7.60 0.19
CA ASN A 37 8.54 6.34 0.90
C ASN A 37 9.85 5.69 1.38
N PRO A 38 10.49 6.19 2.45
CA PRO A 38 11.79 5.70 2.92
C PRO A 38 11.76 4.22 3.32
N ASP A 39 10.62 3.74 3.83
CA ASP A 39 10.44 2.36 4.29
C ASP A 39 10.29 1.35 3.15
N ILE A 40 10.21 1.80 1.89
CA ILE A 40 10.11 0.91 0.73
C ILE A 40 11.34 0.00 0.61
N ALA A 41 12.51 0.47 1.06
CA ALA A 41 13.75 -0.31 1.10
C ALA A 41 13.63 -1.49 2.09
N VAL A 42 13.03 -1.24 3.26
CA VAL A 42 12.77 -2.28 4.27
C VAL A 42 11.78 -3.31 3.74
N LEU A 43 10.71 -2.85 3.08
CA LEU A 43 9.72 -3.72 2.45
C LEU A 43 10.33 -4.58 1.32
N ARG A 44 11.31 -4.05 0.57
CA ARG A 44 12.08 -4.83 -0.42
C ARG A 44 12.94 -5.90 0.24
N SER A 45 13.60 -5.61 1.35
CA SER A 45 14.35 -6.63 2.10
C SER A 45 13.45 -7.77 2.56
N ILE A 46 12.26 -7.46 3.09
CA ILE A 46 11.25 -8.46 3.49
C ILE A 46 10.79 -9.27 2.28
N GLU A 47 10.55 -8.62 1.14
CA GLU A 47 10.16 -9.30 -0.09
C GLU A 47 11.23 -10.29 -0.57
N SER A 48 12.51 -9.92 -0.52
CA SER A 48 13.60 -10.83 -0.87
C SER A 48 13.71 -12.02 0.09
N VAL A 49 13.46 -11.83 1.40
CA VAL A 49 13.39 -12.94 2.37
C VAL A 49 12.25 -13.91 2.00
N ILE A 50 11.07 -13.39 1.67
CA ILE A 50 9.88 -14.20 1.36
C ILE A 50 10.01 -14.92 0.01
N SER A 51 10.51 -14.22 -1.02
CA SER A 51 10.55 -14.71 -2.40
C SER A 51 11.79 -15.56 -2.69
N GLU A 52 12.96 -15.15 -2.20
CA GLU A 52 14.26 -15.76 -2.52
C GLU A 52 14.85 -16.56 -1.34
N GLY A 53 14.19 -16.55 -0.17
CA GLY A 53 14.65 -17.29 1.00
C GLY A 53 15.93 -16.73 1.62
N LYS A 54 16.27 -15.44 1.38
CA LYS A 54 17.43 -14.80 1.99
C LYS A 54 17.33 -14.83 3.52
N GLU A 55 18.43 -15.15 4.20
CA GLU A 55 18.46 -15.31 5.67
C GLU A 55 18.43 -13.99 6.46
N VAL A 56 18.61 -12.84 5.79
CA VAL A 56 18.74 -11.54 6.46
C VAL A 56 17.36 -10.91 6.64
N ILE A 57 16.76 -11.16 7.80
CA ILE A 57 15.53 -10.48 8.25
C ILE A 57 15.90 -9.06 8.73
N PRO A 58 15.10 -8.02 8.44
CA PRO A 58 15.34 -6.68 8.93
C PRO A 58 15.53 -6.63 10.46
N LYS A 59 16.46 -5.79 10.92
CA LYS A 59 16.78 -5.65 12.34
C LYS A 59 15.52 -5.29 13.15
N GLY A 60 15.24 -6.05 14.20
CA GLY A 60 14.07 -5.85 15.07
C GLY A 60 12.78 -6.50 14.58
N MET A 61 12.80 -7.26 13.48
CA MET A 61 11.66 -8.03 12.99
C MET A 61 11.85 -9.52 13.27
N SER A 62 10.80 -10.19 13.74
CA SER A 62 10.82 -11.65 13.92
C SER A 62 10.57 -12.38 12.58
N PRO A 63 11.04 -13.63 12.41
CA PRO A 63 10.74 -14.42 11.22
C PRO A 63 9.24 -14.61 10.98
N GLN A 64 8.46 -14.77 12.05
CA GLN A 64 7.01 -14.89 11.97
C GLN A 64 6.37 -13.59 11.45
N THR A 65 6.76 -12.45 12.01
CA THR A 65 6.30 -11.13 11.55
C THR A 65 6.67 -10.92 10.09
N ALA A 66 7.89 -11.28 9.68
CA ALA A 66 8.31 -11.19 8.28
C ALA A 66 7.44 -12.06 7.36
N ALA A 67 7.07 -13.28 7.77
CA ALA A 67 6.19 -14.16 7.01
C ALA A 67 4.77 -13.58 6.84
N GLU A 68 4.24 -12.87 7.83
CA GLU A 68 2.92 -12.23 7.77
C GLU A 68 2.82 -11.17 6.66
N TYR A 69 3.93 -10.47 6.35
CA TYR A 69 3.98 -9.51 5.24
C TYR A 69 3.68 -10.13 3.88
N LYS A 70 3.75 -11.46 3.72
CA LYS A 70 3.32 -12.13 2.47
C LYS A 70 1.93 -11.67 2.03
N PHE A 71 1.03 -11.44 2.97
CA PHE A 71 -0.35 -11.02 2.73
C PHE A 71 -0.56 -9.50 2.78
N ALA A 72 0.45 -8.73 3.25
CA ALA A 72 0.33 -7.28 3.35
C ALA A 72 0.24 -6.63 1.95
N PRO A 73 -0.75 -5.75 1.71
CA PRO A 73 -0.80 -4.93 0.51
C PRO A 73 0.25 -3.80 0.60
N VAL A 74 1.06 -3.62 -0.45
CA VAL A 74 2.04 -2.51 -0.51
C VAL A 74 1.39 -1.21 -0.99
N THR A 75 0.26 -1.30 -1.67
CA THR A 75 -0.44 -0.15 -2.24
C THR A 75 -1.59 0.29 -1.34
N SER A 76 -1.69 1.60 -1.09
CA SER A 76 -2.81 2.22 -0.36
C SER A 76 -4.14 2.07 -1.08
N VAL A 77 -4.14 1.72 -2.37
CA VAL A 77 -5.35 1.61 -3.21
C VAL A 77 -6.41 0.69 -2.59
N ASN A 78 -5.99 -0.41 -1.95
CA ASN A 78 -6.92 -1.34 -1.30
C ASN A 78 -7.59 -0.73 -0.05
N VAL A 79 -6.91 0.18 0.65
CA VAL A 79 -7.49 0.89 1.79
C VAL A 79 -8.24 2.15 1.35
N GLU A 80 -7.78 2.87 0.33
CA GLU A 80 -8.45 4.06 -0.23
C GLU A 80 -9.84 3.75 -0.75
N ARG A 81 -10.03 2.59 -1.39
CA ARG A 81 -11.36 2.15 -1.81
C ARG A 81 -12.29 1.88 -0.62
N SER A 82 -11.77 1.49 0.53
CA SER A 82 -12.54 1.37 1.78
C SER A 82 -12.82 2.74 2.39
N PHE A 83 -11.80 3.61 2.47
CA PHE A 83 -11.92 4.97 2.99
C PHE A 83 -12.84 5.87 2.18
N SER A 84 -12.94 5.64 0.87
CA SER A 84 -13.91 6.35 0.00
C SER A 84 -15.35 6.04 0.39
N MET A 85 -15.65 4.80 0.82
CA MET A 85 -16.97 4.43 1.34
C MET A 85 -17.24 5.10 2.69
N TYR A 86 -16.18 5.30 3.49
CA TYR A 86 -16.27 6.02 4.76
C TYR A 86 -16.42 7.54 4.60
N LYS A 87 -16.25 8.11 3.40
CA LYS A 87 -16.40 9.55 3.16
C LYS A 87 -17.77 10.10 3.58
N THR A 88 -18.84 9.36 3.31
CA THR A 88 -20.21 9.76 3.67
C THR A 88 -20.47 9.69 5.17
N PRO A 89 -20.20 8.58 5.88
CA PRO A 89 -20.40 8.50 7.33
C PRO A 89 -19.39 9.32 8.15
N LEU A 90 -18.18 9.60 7.64
CA LEU A 90 -17.17 10.42 8.32
C LEU A 90 -17.26 11.92 7.98
N SER A 91 -18.22 12.35 7.16
CA SER A 91 -18.41 13.77 6.84
C SER A 91 -19.00 14.53 8.04
N ASP A 92 -18.59 15.80 8.22
CA ASP A 92 -18.94 16.66 9.36
C ASP A 92 -20.45 16.80 9.66
N ASN A 93 -21.33 16.44 8.72
CA ASN A 93 -22.72 16.88 8.73
C ASN A 93 -23.78 15.76 8.83
N ARG A 94 -23.47 14.60 9.43
CA ARG A 94 -24.52 13.60 9.77
C ARG A 94 -24.34 12.98 11.15
N ARG A 95 -25.48 12.88 11.84
CA ARG A 95 -25.82 12.00 12.98
C ARG A 95 -24.62 11.44 13.74
N ARG A 96 -24.37 12.03 14.91
CA ARG A 96 -23.47 11.61 16.00
C ARG A 96 -23.18 10.08 15.99
N LEU A 97 -22.25 9.65 15.13
CA LEU A 97 -21.75 8.28 15.11
C LEU A 97 -20.86 8.15 16.33
N THR A 98 -21.27 7.31 17.28
CA THR A 98 -20.41 6.94 18.39
C THR A 98 -19.25 6.09 17.88
N SER A 99 -18.15 6.03 18.64
CA SER A 99 -17.03 5.14 18.33
C SER A 99 -17.48 3.70 18.10
N GLU A 100 -18.43 3.22 18.91
CA GLU A 100 -19.02 1.88 18.78
C GLU A 100 -19.73 1.68 17.43
N ASN A 101 -20.51 2.66 16.98
CA ASN A 101 -21.20 2.60 15.70
C ASN A 101 -20.19 2.63 14.53
N LEU A 102 -19.09 3.36 14.69
CA LEU A 102 -18.01 3.42 13.71
C LEU A 102 -17.32 2.07 13.54
N THR A 103 -17.01 1.40 14.65
CA THR A 103 -16.42 0.05 14.64
C THR A 103 -17.35 -0.96 13.97
N LYS A 104 -18.65 -0.94 14.31
CA LYS A 104 -19.66 -1.79 13.66
C LYS A 104 -19.76 -1.51 12.17
N PHE A 105 -19.69 -0.24 11.77
CA PHE A 105 -19.73 0.16 10.36
C PHE A 105 -18.51 -0.36 9.59
N SER A 106 -17.31 -0.24 10.17
CA SER A 106 -16.07 -0.74 9.59
C SER A 106 -16.06 -2.26 9.42
N VAL A 107 -16.52 -3.02 10.43
CA VAL A 107 -16.60 -4.49 10.34
C VAL A 107 -17.57 -4.91 9.23
N ASN A 108 -18.77 -4.31 9.17
CA ASN A 108 -19.74 -4.61 8.11
C ASN A 108 -19.17 -4.30 6.70
N HIS A 109 -18.54 -3.13 6.52
CA HIS A 109 -18.02 -2.73 5.21
C HIS A 109 -16.77 -3.52 4.77
N CYS A 110 -16.04 -4.10 5.70
CA CYS A 110 -14.93 -5.01 5.40
C CYS A 110 -15.40 -6.44 5.12
N PHE A 111 -16.50 -6.89 5.73
CA PHE A 111 -16.98 -8.28 5.63
C PHE A 111 -17.86 -8.53 4.40
N TYR A 112 -18.67 -7.56 3.99
CA TYR A 112 -19.55 -7.67 2.81
C TYR A 112 -18.87 -7.27 1.49
N ARG A 113 -17.54 -7.36 1.44
CA ARG A 113 -16.72 -6.95 0.30
C ARG A 113 -15.87 -8.11 -0.21
#